data_AF-A0A0H3CCP9-F1
#
_entry.id   AF-A0A0H3CCP9-F1
#
_cell.length_a   1.000
_cell.length_b   1.000
_cell.length_c   1.000
_cell.angle_alpha   90.00
_cell.angle_beta   90.00
_cell.angle_gamma   90.00
#
_symmetry.space_group_name_H-M   'P 1'
#
loop_
_entity.id
_entity.type
_entity.pdbx_description
1 polymer ?
#
loop_
_entity_poly.entity_id
_entity_poly.type
_entity_poly.pdbx_seq_one_letter_code
_entity_poly.pdbx_strand_id
1 'polypeptide(L)'
;MRFDLLKILLVEDNQHMRILLIEMLRAIGVRHIHEASDGAEALATMRSTYIDVVLTDLTMSGLDGVEFVHLLRRSPDSPNPFCPIVMITGHSTERRVREARDAGVNEFLAKPITARGLVHRLTLLIENPRPFIRAGDYFGPDRRRRDDPRYQGPRRRAEDAEAFYLDDLDTERVHPTRRM
;
A
#
# COMPACT_ATOMS: atom_id res chain seq x y z
N MET A 1 -4.59 -12.52 -14.78
CA MET A 1 -4.31 -12.34 -13.34
C MET A 1 -5.30 -13.16 -12.52
N ARG A 2 -4.86 -13.87 -11.49
CA ARG A 2 -5.73 -14.67 -10.61
C ARG A 2 -6.09 -13.88 -9.36
N PHE A 3 -7.15 -13.08 -9.43
CA PHE A 3 -7.65 -12.32 -8.28
C PHE A 3 -8.26 -13.20 -7.19
N ASP A 4 -8.63 -14.44 -7.52
CA ASP A 4 -9.28 -15.39 -6.62
C ASP A 4 -8.41 -15.84 -5.45
N LEU A 5 -7.08 -15.71 -5.57
CA LEU A 5 -6.12 -16.06 -4.52
C LEU A 5 -5.73 -14.89 -3.62
N LEU A 6 -6.08 -13.65 -3.99
CA LEU A 6 -5.70 -12.46 -3.22
C LEU A 6 -6.57 -12.29 -1.98
N LYS A 7 -5.93 -12.06 -0.84
CA LYS A 7 -6.53 -11.59 0.40
C LYS A 7 -6.44 -10.06 0.46
N ILE A 8 -7.57 -9.40 0.21
CA ILE A 8 -7.67 -7.94 0.24
C ILE A 8 -8.31 -7.51 1.56
N LEU A 9 -7.69 -6.56 2.25
CA LEU A 9 -8.33 -5.84 3.35
C LEU A 9 -8.90 -4.52 2.80
N LEU A 10 -10.21 -4.34 2.97
CA LEU A 10 -10.91 -3.10 2.65
C LEU A 10 -11.20 -2.33 3.94
N VAL A 11 -10.68 -1.10 4.03
CA VAL A 11 -10.84 -0.19 5.17
C VAL A 11 -11.67 1.02 4.72
N GLU A 12 -12.90 1.13 5.19
CA GLU A 12 -13.84 2.19 4.79
C GLU A 12 -14.90 2.33 5.87
N ASP A 13 -15.06 3.53 6.44
CA ASP A 13 -15.96 3.79 7.56
C ASP A 13 -17.42 3.92 7.12
N ASN A 14 -17.66 4.34 5.86
CA ASN A 14 -18.99 4.38 5.29
C ASN A 14 -19.46 2.97 4.86
N GLN A 15 -20.39 2.40 5.62
CA GLN A 15 -20.93 1.06 5.37
C GLN A 15 -21.47 0.86 3.94
N HIS A 16 -22.15 1.87 3.36
CA HIS A 16 -22.69 1.75 2.00
C HIS A 16 -21.58 1.71 0.94
N MET A 17 -20.55 2.56 1.10
CA MET A 17 -19.38 2.55 0.23
C MET A 17 -18.60 1.24 0.37
N ARG A 18 -18.46 0.72 1.60
CA ARG A 18 -17.79 -0.56 1.86
C ARG A 18 -18.49 -1.72 1.15
N ILE A 19 -19.82 -1.82 1.27
CA ILE A 19 -20.62 -2.84 0.55
C ILE A 19 -20.44 -2.70 -0.96
N LEU A 20 -20.53 -1.49 -1.51
CA LEU A 20 -20.35 -1.25 -2.95
C LEU A 20 -18.98 -1.71 -3.43
N LEU A 21 -17.91 -1.39 -2.71
CA LEU A 21 -16.55 -1.77 -3.05
C LEU A 21 -16.34 -3.29 -2.96
N ILE A 22 -16.94 -3.96 -1.96
CA ILE A 22 -16.93 -5.42 -1.86
C ILE A 22 -17.57 -6.06 -3.09
N GLU A 23 -18.73 -5.57 -3.51
CA GLU A 23 -19.40 -6.09 -4.71
C GLU A 23 -18.57 -5.86 -5.98
N MET A 24 -17.90 -4.70 -6.09
CA MET A 24 -16.96 -4.46 -7.20
C MET A 24 -15.77 -5.43 -7.17
N LEU A 25 -15.19 -5.69 -6.00
CA LEU A 25 -14.07 -6.64 -5.84
C LEU A 25 -14.49 -8.07 -6.19
N ARG A 26 -15.68 -8.50 -5.73
CA ARG A 26 -16.27 -9.79 -6.09
C ARG A 26 -16.51 -9.90 -7.59
N ALA A 27 -17.05 -8.87 -8.22
CA ALA A 27 -17.32 -8.84 -9.66
C ALA A 27 -16.05 -8.98 -10.51
N ILE A 28 -14.89 -8.52 -10.02
CA ILE A 28 -13.60 -8.71 -10.70
C ILE A 28 -12.88 -10.02 -10.32
N GLY A 29 -13.50 -10.84 -9.46
CA GLY A 29 -13.04 -12.19 -9.14
C GLY A 29 -12.28 -12.34 -7.81
N VAL A 30 -12.23 -11.31 -6.96
CA VAL A 30 -11.63 -11.42 -5.62
C VAL A 30 -12.54 -12.24 -4.71
N ARG A 31 -12.00 -13.26 -4.04
CA ARG A 31 -12.77 -14.16 -3.16
C ARG A 31 -12.50 -13.96 -1.68
N HIS A 32 -11.31 -13.51 -1.31
CA HIS A 32 -10.91 -13.32 0.08
C HIS A 32 -10.87 -11.83 0.41
N ILE A 33 -11.98 -11.31 0.94
CA ILE A 33 -12.11 -9.91 1.31
C ILE A 33 -12.30 -9.84 2.82
N HIS A 34 -11.42 -9.11 3.48
CA HIS A 34 -11.52 -8.73 4.88
C HIS A 34 -11.98 -7.28 4.97
N GLU A 35 -12.72 -6.94 6.01
CA GLU A 35 -13.30 -5.62 6.20
C GLU A 35 -12.78 -5.00 7.48
N ALA A 36 -12.63 -3.68 7.46
CA ALA A 36 -12.43 -2.86 8.63
C ALA A 36 -13.16 -1.53 8.43
N SER A 37 -13.66 -0.96 9.53
CA SER A 37 -14.33 0.34 9.57
C SER A 37 -13.37 1.50 9.84
N ASP A 38 -12.18 1.23 10.38
CA ASP A 38 -11.15 2.23 10.62
C ASP A 38 -9.74 1.61 10.60
N GLY A 39 -8.72 2.45 10.78
CA GLY A 39 -7.33 2.00 10.82
C GLY A 39 -6.98 1.06 11.98
N ALA A 40 -7.65 1.16 13.13
CA ALA A 40 -7.35 0.36 14.30
C ALA A 40 -7.83 -1.10 14.11
N GLU A 41 -9.04 -1.27 13.59
CA GLU A 41 -9.60 -2.56 13.18
C GLU A 41 -8.79 -3.16 12.02
N ALA A 42 -8.30 -2.33 11.09
CA ALA A 42 -7.41 -2.76 10.02
C ALA A 42 -6.11 -3.37 10.57
N LEU A 43 -5.42 -2.67 11.49
CA LEU A 43 -4.21 -3.18 12.13
C LEU A 43 -4.48 -4.47 12.93
N ALA A 44 -5.60 -4.56 13.63
CA ALA A 44 -6.00 -5.77 14.35
C ALA A 44 -6.23 -6.96 13.41
N THR A 45 -6.89 -6.71 12.28
CA THR A 45 -7.10 -7.72 11.23
C THR A 45 -5.78 -8.19 10.65
N MET A 46 -4.86 -7.27 10.32
CA MET A 46 -3.54 -7.61 9.78
C MET A 46 -2.64 -8.38 10.78
N ARG A 47 -2.83 -8.21 12.09
CA ARG A 47 -2.12 -9.00 13.11
C ARG A 47 -2.58 -10.46 13.18
N SER A 48 -3.85 -10.73 12.85
CA SER A 48 -4.43 -12.08 12.90
C SER A 48 -4.46 -12.77 11.55
N THR A 49 -4.40 -12.01 10.46
CA THR A 49 -4.55 -12.49 9.10
C THR A 49 -3.50 -11.88 8.19
N TYR A 50 -2.80 -12.73 7.43
CA TYR A 50 -1.93 -12.26 6.36
C TYR A 50 -2.76 -11.64 5.22
N ILE A 51 -2.46 -10.38 4.88
CA ILE A 51 -3.12 -9.58 3.85
C ILE A 51 -2.14 -9.29 2.71
N ASP A 52 -2.58 -9.51 1.46
CA ASP A 52 -1.77 -9.27 0.25
C ASP A 52 -1.83 -7.80 -0.19
N VAL A 53 -3.01 -7.17 -0.07
CA VAL A 53 -3.23 -5.78 -0.47
C VAL A 53 -4.23 -5.12 0.46
N VAL A 54 -3.97 -3.88 0.86
CA VAL A 54 -4.94 -3.02 1.55
C VAL A 54 -5.53 -2.01 0.56
N LEU A 55 -6.85 -1.89 0.57
CA LEU A 55 -7.59 -0.76 0.01
C LEU A 55 -8.14 0.05 1.18
N THR A 56 -7.74 1.31 1.34
CA THR A 56 -8.18 2.15 2.46
C THR A 56 -8.76 3.45 1.97
N ASP A 57 -9.86 3.94 2.55
CA ASP A 57 -10.25 5.33 2.36
C ASP A 57 -9.21 6.25 2.99
N LEU A 58 -9.06 7.44 2.40
CA LEU A 58 -8.16 8.49 2.86
C LEU A 58 -8.74 9.22 4.08
N THR A 59 -10.06 9.34 4.19
CA THR A 59 -10.72 10.06 5.30
C THR A 59 -11.65 9.10 6.01
N MET A 60 -11.43 8.87 7.29
CA MET A 60 -12.29 8.05 8.12
C MET A 60 -12.42 8.71 9.50
N SER A 61 -13.50 8.42 10.21
CA SER A 61 -13.59 8.69 11.65
C SER A 61 -12.70 7.72 12.45
N GLY A 62 -12.18 8.16 13.59
CA GLY A 62 -11.24 7.38 14.39
C GLY A 62 -9.81 7.49 13.87
N LEU A 63 -9.13 6.35 13.70
CA LEU A 63 -7.79 6.31 13.12
C LEU A 63 -7.89 6.45 11.60
N ASP A 64 -7.47 7.59 11.07
CA ASP A 64 -7.67 7.91 9.66
C ASP A 64 -6.74 7.09 8.73
N GLY A 65 -7.00 7.12 7.42
CA GLY A 65 -6.23 6.33 6.46
C GLY A 65 -4.75 6.71 6.37
N VAL A 66 -4.39 7.97 6.60
CA VAL A 66 -2.99 8.44 6.56
C VAL A 66 -2.26 8.00 7.82
N GLU A 67 -2.90 8.15 8.99
CA GLU A 67 -2.38 7.69 10.28
C GLU A 67 -2.21 6.17 10.30
N PHE A 68 -3.19 5.43 9.79
CA PHE A 68 -3.11 3.98 9.59
C PHE A 68 -1.88 3.58 8.77
N VAL A 69 -1.68 4.20 7.61
CA VAL A 69 -0.52 3.91 6.75
C VAL A 69 0.77 4.24 7.48
N HIS A 70 0.83 5.38 8.17
CA HIS A 70 2.01 5.80 8.91
C HIS A 70 2.39 4.76 9.99
N LEU A 71 1.41 4.29 10.77
CA LEU A 71 1.62 3.26 11.78
C LEU A 71 2.02 1.92 11.15
N LEU A 72 1.35 1.51 10.07
CA LEU A 72 1.72 0.28 9.36
C LEU A 72 3.15 0.35 8.82
N ARG A 73 3.63 1.50 8.36
CA ARG A 73 4.99 1.63 7.82
C ARG A 73 6.07 1.75 8.89
N ARG A 74 5.77 2.38 10.04
CA ARG A 74 6.81 2.86 10.97
C ARG A 74 6.72 2.28 12.38
N SER A 75 5.58 1.71 12.77
CA SER A 75 5.43 1.20 14.13
C SER A 75 6.32 -0.03 14.37
N PRO A 76 7.02 -0.14 15.51
CA PRO A 76 7.82 -1.32 15.85
C PRO A 76 7.02 -2.62 15.90
N ASP A 77 5.72 -2.54 16.22
CA ASP A 77 4.78 -3.65 16.27
C ASP A 77 3.97 -3.81 14.98
N SER A 78 4.42 -3.20 13.87
CA SER A 78 3.73 -3.29 12.59
C SER A 78 3.54 -4.75 12.15
N PRO A 79 2.31 -5.17 11.80
CA PRO A 79 2.05 -6.55 11.38
C PRO A 79 2.65 -6.89 10.03
N ASN A 80 2.74 -5.92 9.11
CA ASN A 80 3.37 -6.10 7.81
C ASN A 80 3.71 -4.73 7.20
N PRO A 81 4.92 -4.19 7.46
CA PRO A 81 5.28 -2.88 6.94
C PRO A 81 5.41 -2.85 5.43
N PHE A 82 5.57 -3.99 4.74
CA PHE A 82 5.72 -4.06 3.29
C PHE A 82 4.39 -4.22 2.53
N CYS A 83 3.27 -4.41 3.23
CA CYS A 83 1.98 -4.65 2.60
C CYS A 83 1.64 -3.54 1.57
N PRO A 84 1.38 -3.87 0.30
CA PRO A 84 0.93 -2.90 -0.70
C PRO A 84 -0.39 -2.22 -0.30
N ILE A 85 -0.48 -0.89 -0.49
CA ILE A 85 -1.66 -0.09 -0.14
C ILE A 85 -2.12 0.73 -1.34
N VAL A 86 -3.39 0.58 -1.73
CA VAL A 86 -4.09 1.55 -2.57
C VAL A 86 -4.94 2.43 -1.67
N MET A 87 -4.67 3.73 -1.66
CA MET A 87 -5.52 4.70 -0.98
C MET A 87 -6.61 5.17 -1.93
N ILE A 88 -7.84 5.00 -1.50
CA ILE A 88 -9.03 5.53 -2.16
C ILE A 88 -9.21 6.96 -1.69
N THR A 89 -9.40 7.91 -2.61
CA THR A 89 -9.54 9.31 -2.26
C THR A 89 -10.66 9.97 -3.06
N GLY A 90 -11.48 10.80 -2.40
CA GLY A 90 -12.45 11.67 -3.06
C GLY A 90 -11.88 13.05 -3.38
N HIS A 91 -12.60 14.09 -2.96
CA HIS A 91 -12.15 15.48 -3.06
C HIS A 91 -11.12 15.78 -1.95
N SER A 92 -9.92 15.23 -2.08
CA SER A 92 -8.80 15.52 -1.18
C SER A 92 -8.04 16.76 -1.64
N THR A 93 -7.65 17.62 -0.71
CA THR A 93 -6.68 18.68 -0.99
C THR A 93 -5.35 18.08 -1.42
N GLU A 94 -4.59 18.78 -2.26
CA GLU A 94 -3.25 18.31 -2.64
C GLU A 94 -2.35 18.03 -1.42
N ARG A 95 -2.56 18.79 -0.34
CA ARG A 95 -1.87 18.61 0.93
C ARG A 95 -2.09 17.20 1.49
N ARG A 96 -3.34 16.72 1.55
CA ARG A 96 -3.63 15.38 2.08
C ARG A 96 -3.09 14.27 1.19
N VAL A 97 -3.09 14.46 -0.13
CA VAL A 97 -2.45 13.51 -1.06
C VAL A 97 -0.94 13.46 -0.86
N ARG A 98 -0.29 14.61 -0.59
CA ARG A 98 1.13 14.66 -0.24
C ARG A 98 1.41 13.95 1.08
N GLU A 99 0.63 14.24 2.12
CA GLU A 99 0.74 13.58 3.42
C GLU A 99 0.60 12.05 3.29
N ALA A 100 -0.39 11.57 2.54
CA ALA A 100 -0.56 10.14 2.25
C ALA A 100 0.64 9.52 1.50
N ARG A 101 1.22 10.24 0.53
CA ARG A 101 2.45 9.79 -0.16
C ARG A 101 3.63 9.69 0.80
N ASP A 102 3.75 10.63 1.72
CA ASP A 102 4.80 10.67 2.74
C ASP A 102 4.61 9.67 3.86
N ALA A 103 3.37 9.23 4.10
CA ALA A 103 3.07 8.11 4.96
C ALA A 103 3.52 6.77 4.36
N GLY A 104 3.62 6.65 3.02
CA GLY A 104 4.12 5.45 2.34
C GLY A 104 3.06 4.65 1.56
N VAL A 105 2.03 5.33 1.05
CA VAL A 105 1.01 4.74 0.15
C VAL A 105 1.63 4.29 -1.18
N ASN A 106 1.18 3.14 -1.71
CA ASN A 106 1.63 2.61 -2.98
C ASN A 106 0.85 3.18 -4.16
N GLU A 107 -0.46 3.27 -4.12
CA GLU A 107 -1.23 3.79 -5.24
C GLU A 107 -2.42 4.61 -4.78
N PHE A 108 -2.94 5.44 -5.67
CA PHE A 108 -4.17 6.20 -5.41
C PHE A 108 -5.27 5.81 -6.39
N LEU A 109 -6.48 5.68 -5.89
CA LEU A 109 -7.68 5.49 -6.69
C LEU A 109 -8.70 6.59 -6.36
N ALA A 110 -9.03 7.42 -7.34
CA ALA A 110 -9.95 8.54 -7.13
C ALA A 110 -11.41 8.08 -7.18
N LYS A 111 -12.26 8.57 -6.26
CA LYS A 111 -13.72 8.45 -6.31
C LYS A 111 -14.22 9.37 -7.46
N PRO A 112 -15.21 8.96 -8.29
CA PRO A 112 -15.98 7.72 -8.22
C PRO A 112 -15.19 6.49 -8.69
N ILE A 113 -15.34 5.39 -7.95
CA ILE A 113 -14.61 4.16 -8.17
C ILE A 113 -15.26 3.35 -9.29
N THR A 114 -14.44 2.80 -10.19
CA THR A 114 -14.89 1.91 -11.27
C THR A 114 -14.17 0.58 -11.19
N ALA A 115 -14.83 -0.50 -11.61
CA ALA A 115 -14.21 -1.83 -11.68
C ALA A 115 -12.90 -1.81 -12.51
N ARG A 116 -12.88 -1.08 -13.63
CA ARG A 116 -11.67 -0.89 -14.45
C ARG A 116 -10.54 -0.21 -13.67
N GLY A 117 -10.87 0.82 -12.87
CA GLY A 117 -9.90 1.51 -12.02
C GLY A 117 -9.30 0.60 -10.94
N LEU A 118 -10.15 -0.20 -10.28
CA LEU A 118 -9.70 -1.20 -9.31
C LEU A 118 -8.76 -2.23 -9.95
N VAL A 119 -9.19 -2.87 -11.05
CA VAL A 119 -8.37 -3.84 -11.79
C VAL A 119 -7.04 -3.23 -12.18
N HIS A 120 -7.05 -2.01 -12.73
CA HIS A 120 -5.82 -1.34 -13.14
C HIS A 120 -4.86 -1.12 -11.98
N ARG A 121 -5.34 -0.64 -10.82
CA ARG A 121 -4.48 -0.40 -9.64
C ARG A 121 -3.95 -1.68 -9.01
N LEU A 122 -4.78 -2.70 -8.88
CA LEU A 122 -4.36 -4.00 -8.36
C LEU A 122 -3.33 -4.66 -9.28
N THR A 123 -3.54 -4.60 -10.60
CA THR A 123 -2.59 -5.13 -11.59
C THR A 123 -1.25 -4.42 -11.49
N LEU A 124 -1.26 -3.08 -11.43
CA LEU A 124 -0.02 -2.31 -11.28
C LEU A 124 0.75 -2.65 -10.01
N LEU A 125 0.05 -2.83 -8.88
CA LEU A 125 0.68 -3.15 -7.60
C LEU A 125 1.41 -4.49 -7.61
N ILE A 126 0.82 -5.49 -8.27
CA ILE A 126 1.28 -6.87 -8.20
C ILE A 126 2.27 -7.19 -9.32
N GLU A 127 2.04 -6.68 -10.52
CA GLU A 127 2.92 -6.95 -11.68
C GLU A 127 4.08 -5.97 -11.78
N ASN A 128 3.95 -4.77 -11.19
CA ASN A 128 4.99 -3.75 -11.21
C ASN A 128 5.24 -3.21 -9.79
N PRO A 129 5.60 -4.07 -8.83
CA PRO A 129 5.84 -3.65 -7.46
C PRO A 129 6.98 -2.63 -7.42
N ARG A 130 6.79 -1.57 -6.64
CA ARG A 130 7.84 -0.57 -6.39
C ARG A 130 8.70 -1.06 -5.22
N PRO A 131 10.04 -1.04 -5.33
CA PRO A 131 10.90 -1.42 -4.22
C PRO A 131 10.65 -0.48 -3.04
N PHE A 132 10.75 -1.02 -1.82
CA PHE A 132 10.64 -0.23 -0.62
C PHE A 132 12.00 0.39 -0.26
N ILE A 133 11.97 1.66 0.13
CA ILE A 133 13.14 2.40 0.58
C ILE A 133 12.94 2.84 2.02
N ARG A 134 14.05 2.87 2.76
CA ARG A 134 14.12 3.56 4.05
C ARG A 134 15.02 4.78 3.85
N ALA A 135 14.53 5.95 4.24
CA ALA A 135 15.25 7.23 4.12
C ALA A 135 14.90 8.12 5.32
N GLY A 136 15.81 8.20 6.30
CA GLY A 136 15.53 8.85 7.58
C GLY A 136 14.30 8.24 8.27
N ASP A 137 13.28 9.05 8.52
CA ASP A 137 12.01 8.62 9.12
C ASP A 137 11.04 7.97 8.12
N TYR A 138 11.30 8.07 6.81
CA TYR A 138 10.44 7.52 5.78
C TYR A 138 10.69 6.03 5.55
N PHE A 139 9.60 5.29 5.45
CA PHE A 139 9.61 3.91 4.96
C PHE A 139 8.42 3.71 4.02
N GLY A 140 8.68 3.28 2.79
CA GLY A 140 7.63 3.10 1.80
C GLY A 140 8.15 2.88 0.38
N PRO A 141 7.24 2.77 -0.61
CA PRO A 141 7.61 2.47 -1.98
C PRO A 141 8.33 3.64 -2.66
N ASP A 142 9.43 3.36 -3.36
CA ASP A 142 10.17 4.34 -4.13
C ASP A 142 9.23 5.05 -5.11
N ARG A 143 9.23 6.38 -5.09
CA ARG A 143 8.35 7.23 -5.90
C ARG A 143 8.54 7.04 -7.41
N ARG A 144 9.63 6.42 -7.87
CA ARG A 144 9.89 6.15 -9.30
C ARG A 144 9.48 4.73 -9.68
N ARG A 145 8.76 4.58 -10.80
CA ARG A 145 8.39 3.27 -11.39
C ARG A 145 9.40 2.77 -12.43
N ARG A 146 10.28 3.64 -12.92
CA ARG A 146 11.31 3.35 -13.92
C ARG A 146 12.57 4.15 -13.58
N ASP A 147 13.73 3.52 -13.76
CA ASP A 147 14.98 4.25 -13.90
C ASP A 147 14.94 5.03 -15.22
N ASP A 148 14.70 6.34 -15.14
CA ASP A 148 14.97 7.24 -16.28
C ASP A 148 16.40 7.78 -16.14
N PRO A 149 17.37 7.32 -16.97
CA PRO A 149 18.74 7.81 -16.94
C PRO A 149 18.88 9.28 -17.40
N ARG A 150 17.80 9.93 -17.87
CA ARG A 150 17.83 11.30 -18.40
C ARG A 150 17.23 12.37 -17.45
N TYR A 151 16.85 12.00 -16.23
CA TYR A 151 16.23 12.92 -15.29
C TYR A 151 17.24 13.87 -14.61
N GLN A 152 17.06 15.18 -14.77
CA GLN A 152 17.87 16.26 -14.15
C GLN A 152 17.11 17.06 -13.08
N GLY A 153 16.03 16.51 -12.49
CA GLY A 153 15.30 17.18 -11.42
C GLY A 153 15.92 16.94 -10.03
N PRO A 154 15.48 17.66 -8.98
CA PRO A 154 16.38 18.02 -7.90
C PRO A 154 16.98 16.87 -7.07
N ARG A 155 16.29 15.78 -6.70
CA ARG A 155 16.86 14.64 -5.92
C ARG A 155 16.09 13.30 -6.07
N ARG A 156 16.80 12.16 -6.03
CA ARG A 156 16.28 10.83 -5.63
C ARG A 156 16.21 10.78 -4.09
N ARG A 157 15.29 10.02 -3.48
CA ARG A 157 15.37 9.79 -2.01
C ARG A 157 16.56 8.92 -1.63
N ALA A 158 16.99 8.00 -2.49
CA ALA A 158 18.24 7.26 -2.34
C ALA A 158 19.49 8.17 -2.30
N GLU A 159 19.37 9.44 -2.72
CA GLU A 159 20.44 10.44 -2.63
C GLU A 159 20.33 11.31 -1.37
N ASP A 160 19.30 11.11 -0.52
CA ASP A 160 19.26 11.68 0.82
C ASP A 160 20.29 10.91 1.68
N ALA A 161 21.00 11.62 2.58
CA ALA A 161 22.25 11.18 3.21
C ALA A 161 22.20 9.88 4.05
N GLU A 162 21.08 9.17 4.12
CA GLU A 162 20.87 7.95 4.90
C GLU A 162 19.91 6.95 4.23
N ALA A 163 19.69 7.06 2.91
CA ALA A 163 18.71 6.24 2.21
C ALA A 163 19.33 5.00 1.56
N PHE A 164 18.73 3.84 1.78
CA PHE A 164 19.18 2.56 1.20
C PHE A 164 17.99 1.74 0.70
N TYR A 165 18.16 1.03 -0.42
CA TYR A 165 17.21 0.01 -0.85
C TYR A 165 17.40 -1.24 0.00
N LEU A 166 16.31 -1.92 0.33
CA LEU A 166 16.40 -3.10 1.18
C LEU A 166 16.89 -4.34 0.43
N ASP A 167 16.70 -4.39 -0.90
CA ASP A 167 17.25 -5.45 -1.74
C ASP A 167 18.79 -5.44 -1.77
N ASP A 168 19.42 -4.30 -1.48
CA ASP A 168 20.89 -4.15 -1.40
C ASP A 168 21.48 -4.76 -0.11
N LEU A 169 20.66 -5.03 0.91
CA LEU A 169 21.10 -5.61 2.20
C LEU A 169 21.10 -7.15 2.20
N ASP A 170 20.41 -7.79 1.26
CA ASP A 170 20.22 -9.25 1.23
C ASP A 170 21.28 -10.01 0.41
N THR A 171 22.16 -9.31 -0.34
CA THR A 171 23.21 -9.94 -1.14
C THR A 171 24.34 -10.59 -0.33
N GLU A 172 24.44 -10.35 0.99
CA GLU A 172 25.49 -10.94 1.84
C GLU A 172 25.01 -12.05 2.80
N ARG A 173 23.71 -12.39 2.88
CA ARG A 173 23.23 -13.35 3.91
C ARG A 173 22.17 -14.39 3.52
N VAL A 174 21.89 -14.62 2.23
CA VAL A 174 20.93 -15.68 1.82
C VAL A 174 21.53 -16.70 0.84
N HIS A 175 22.61 -17.38 1.25
CA HIS A 175 22.92 -18.72 0.75
C HIS A 175 23.27 -19.68 1.89
N PRO A 176 22.27 -20.33 2.51
CA PRO A 176 22.46 -21.64 3.11
C PRO A 176 21.95 -22.71 2.13
N THR A 177 22.91 -23.39 1.49
CA THR A 177 22.86 -24.81 1.11
C THR A 177 21.57 -25.36 0.50
N ARG A 178 21.55 -25.44 -0.83
CA ARG A 178 21.01 -26.61 -1.53
C ARG A 178 22.10 -27.69 -1.49
N ARG A 179 21.99 -28.66 -0.60
CA ARG A 179 22.62 -29.98 -0.75
C ARG A 179 21.52 -31.03 -0.88
N MET A 180 21.86 -32.01 -1.71
CA MET A 180 21.10 -33.16 -2.22
C MET A 180 20.13 -33.79 -1.24
#